data_AF-A0A4Q3BW09-F1
#
_entry.id   AF-A0A4Q3BW09-F1
#
_cell.length_a   1.000
_cell.length_b   1.000
_cell.length_c   1.000
_cell.angle_alpha   90.00
_cell.angle_beta   90.00
_cell.angle_gamma   90.00
#
_symmetry.space_group_name_H-M   'P 1'
#
loop_
_entity.id
_entity.type
_entity.pdbx_description
1 polymer ?
#
loop_
_entity_poly.entity_id
_entity_poly.type
_entity_poly.pdbx_seq_one_letter_code
_entity_poly.pdbx_strand_id
1 'polypeptide(L)'
;MMKMKITKAMMFATALVVFISSCRDKDAVSAPDVLANFETAAQGITASENSITIKIKLSAAASAAIPVILNVTETAVAYTTDYTTNPAVAGGKISLTVPSGSNEASFTLTKKAGRPFDGDEKIVFEIFSTGTPVIIGGTKQLTLTFAELVAVTTTQTANGGGATYPNKVFIDISAERQAAVNRTTWDLGFYSSGADFNVILNSAVGMMAKQINKTDLNAVTAADTIGFGADVIFNQNTPTTTSLAYIDYPDGDLSKTAIKPVSATANDNKVYIINMGKGVAANTTALAPDRGWKKVRVIRNTTGGYTLQHADIAATTFTSVDIAKDANYHFKYASFQTGAINIEPEKNKWDIAWTYFSNVTNFGSGEVPYLFQDIILLNRGVSVAKVMIAAGTTYENFAAANITSSLPFLTAQNAIAADWRAGGGPGVAPSVRTDRFYVIKDADGNYYKLKFTSLTNTTPPAPPERGNPAYEATWLKKD
;
A
#
# COMPACT_ATOMS: atom_id res chain seq x y z
N MET A 1 23.28 97.84 -17.03
CA MET A 1 24.31 97.97 -18.10
C MET A 1 24.99 96.62 -18.28
N MET A 2 24.95 96.07 -19.51
CA MET A 2 25.94 95.17 -20.16
C MET A 2 26.29 93.83 -19.45
N LYS A 3 26.31 92.65 -20.08
CA LYS A 3 25.95 92.12 -21.41
C LYS A 3 25.90 90.58 -21.27
N MET A 4 24.97 90.01 -22.02
CA MET A 4 24.87 88.65 -22.55
C MET A 4 26.22 87.99 -22.93
N LYS A 5 26.35 86.67 -22.73
CA LYS A 5 26.91 85.72 -23.73
C LYS A 5 26.43 84.28 -23.48
N ILE A 6 25.80 83.75 -24.53
CA ILE A 6 25.29 82.39 -24.76
C ILE A 6 26.42 81.51 -25.29
N THR A 7 26.50 80.24 -24.86
CA THR A 7 26.82 79.01 -25.64
C THR A 7 27.07 77.87 -24.63
N LYS A 8 26.71 76.60 -24.81
CA LYS A 8 26.33 75.78 -25.96
C LYS A 8 25.51 74.60 -25.42
N ALA A 9 24.45 74.24 -26.14
CA ALA A 9 23.65 73.05 -25.88
C ALA A 9 24.45 71.77 -26.13
N MET A 10 24.29 70.78 -25.27
CA MET A 10 24.58 69.37 -25.59
C MET A 10 23.43 68.53 -25.04
N MET A 11 22.64 67.98 -25.98
CA MET A 11 21.59 67.00 -25.72
C MET A 11 22.19 65.76 -25.07
N PHE A 12 21.64 65.36 -23.93
CA PHE A 12 21.65 63.97 -23.51
C PHE A 12 20.23 63.64 -23.04
N ALA A 13 19.50 62.94 -23.91
CA ALA A 13 18.17 62.43 -23.64
C ALA A 13 18.31 61.17 -22.78
N THR A 14 18.18 61.32 -21.47
CA THR A 14 18.05 60.18 -20.56
C THR A 14 16.56 59.84 -20.46
N ALA A 15 16.13 58.87 -21.27
CA ALA A 15 14.81 58.26 -21.14
C ALA A 15 14.77 57.45 -19.84
N LEU A 16 14.20 58.03 -18.79
CA LEU A 16 13.89 57.34 -17.54
C LEU A 16 12.66 56.45 -17.78
N VAL A 17 12.90 55.20 -18.19
CA VAL A 17 11.88 54.16 -18.24
C VAL A 17 11.50 53.81 -16.79
N VAL A 18 10.40 54.39 -16.32
CA VAL A 18 9.74 53.97 -15.09
C VAL A 18 9.10 52.61 -15.37
N PHE A 19 9.77 51.53 -14.96
CA PHE A 19 9.14 50.22 -14.83
C PHE A 19 8.15 50.27 -13.66
N ILE A 20 6.91 50.63 -13.96
CA ILE A 20 5.79 50.38 -13.05
C ILE A 20 5.54 48.88 -13.13
N SER A 21 6.18 48.11 -12.25
CA SER A 21 5.73 46.75 -11.96
C SER A 21 4.34 46.86 -11.34
N SER A 22 3.30 46.78 -12.18
CA SER A 22 1.96 46.45 -11.71
C SER A 22 2.00 45.00 -11.25
N CYS A 23 2.35 44.77 -9.98
CA CYS A 23 1.88 43.60 -9.27
C CYS A 23 0.35 43.74 -9.24
N ARG A 24 -0.33 43.15 -10.22
CA ARG A 24 -1.70 42.70 -9.98
C ARG A 24 -1.52 41.65 -8.89
N ASP A 25 -2.02 41.95 -7.69
CA ASP A 25 -2.34 40.93 -6.71
C ASP A 25 -3.17 39.90 -7.47
N LYS A 26 -2.53 38.79 -7.84
CA LYS A 26 -3.29 37.59 -8.13
C LYS A 26 -3.97 37.32 -6.80
N ASP A 27 -5.29 37.45 -6.77
CA ASP A 27 -6.11 36.98 -5.67
C ASP A 27 -5.49 35.69 -5.16
N ALA A 28 -4.92 35.75 -3.96
CA ALA A 28 -4.32 34.58 -3.36
C ALA A 28 -5.49 33.62 -3.16
N VAL A 29 -5.63 32.65 -4.07
CA VAL A 29 -6.56 31.54 -3.91
C VAL A 29 -6.19 30.95 -2.56
N SER A 30 -7.06 31.16 -1.56
CA SER A 30 -6.84 30.67 -0.22
C SER A 30 -6.55 29.18 -0.32
N ALA A 31 -5.48 28.74 0.35
CA ALA A 31 -5.15 27.33 0.36
C ALA A 31 -6.39 26.55 0.81
N PRO A 32 -6.68 25.41 0.18
CA PRO A 32 -7.85 24.61 0.48
C PRO A 32 -7.89 24.19 1.98
N ASP A 33 -9.07 24.19 2.61
CA ASP A 33 -9.25 23.85 4.03
C ASP A 33 -8.69 22.47 4.43
N VAL A 34 -7.92 22.36 5.50
CA VAL A 34 -7.47 21.02 5.94
C VAL A 34 -8.57 20.36 6.79
N LEU A 35 -9.09 19.20 6.38
CA LEU A 35 -10.20 18.50 7.05
C LEU A 35 -9.71 17.30 7.85
N ALA A 36 -10.14 17.15 9.11
CA ALA A 36 -9.92 15.95 9.92
C ALA A 36 -11.11 14.99 9.86
N ASN A 37 -10.84 13.71 9.57
CA ASN A 37 -11.84 12.65 9.47
C ASN A 37 -11.33 11.37 10.15
N PHE A 38 -12.23 10.53 10.64
CA PHE A 38 -11.91 9.11 10.82
C PHE A 38 -11.69 8.47 9.44
N GLU A 39 -10.84 7.43 9.39
CA GLU A 39 -10.58 6.68 8.15
C GLU A 39 -11.85 5.97 7.65
N THR A 40 -12.66 5.45 8.58
CA THR A 40 -13.97 4.82 8.32
C THR A 40 -15.00 5.23 9.37
N ALA A 41 -16.28 4.95 9.11
CA ALA A 41 -17.37 5.25 10.04
C ALA A 41 -17.64 4.11 11.03
N ALA A 42 -17.20 2.89 10.73
CA ALA A 42 -17.32 1.73 11.60
C ALA A 42 -16.08 0.82 11.54
N GLN A 43 -15.80 0.15 12.64
CA GLN A 43 -14.81 -0.95 12.73
C GLN A 43 -15.29 -1.97 13.78
N GLY A 44 -14.85 -3.23 13.68
CA GLY A 44 -15.22 -4.26 14.66
C GLY A 44 -14.02 -5.07 15.17
N ILE A 45 -13.73 -5.07 16.47
CA ILE A 45 -12.61 -5.81 17.06
C ILE A 45 -13.05 -7.22 17.48
N THR A 46 -12.59 -8.22 16.73
CA THR A 46 -13.00 -9.64 16.88
C THR A 46 -12.54 -10.26 18.20
N ALA A 47 -13.10 -11.41 18.59
CA ALA A 47 -12.74 -12.10 19.83
C ALA A 47 -11.25 -12.52 19.90
N SER A 48 -10.62 -12.78 18.75
CA SER A 48 -9.19 -13.13 18.66
C SER A 48 -8.26 -11.91 18.68
N GLU A 49 -8.80 -10.70 18.53
CA GLU A 49 -8.03 -9.45 18.55
C GLU A 49 -7.99 -8.83 19.93
N ASN A 50 -6.78 -8.63 20.46
CA ASN A 50 -6.56 -7.97 21.75
C ASN A 50 -6.53 -6.44 21.65
N SER A 51 -6.22 -5.89 20.48
CA SER A 51 -6.10 -4.45 20.28
C SER A 51 -6.43 -4.02 18.86
N ILE A 52 -6.83 -2.77 18.70
CA ILE A 52 -7.10 -2.13 17.41
C ILE A 52 -6.54 -0.71 17.42
N THR A 53 -5.93 -0.30 16.31
CA THR A 53 -5.47 1.08 16.11
C THR A 53 -6.48 1.85 15.26
N ILE A 54 -6.97 2.97 15.79
CA ILE A 54 -7.93 3.85 15.12
C ILE A 54 -7.19 5.12 14.69
N LYS A 55 -7.42 5.54 13.44
CA LYS A 55 -6.71 6.65 12.80
C LYS A 55 -7.62 7.84 12.55
N ILE A 56 -7.06 9.02 12.79
CA ILE A 56 -7.58 10.30 12.31
C ILE A 56 -6.69 10.73 11.13
N LYS A 57 -7.33 11.05 10.01
CA LYS A 57 -6.68 11.49 8.76
C LYS A 57 -7.01 12.94 8.48
N LEU A 58 -5.99 13.70 8.11
CA LEU A 58 -6.12 15.03 7.55
C LEU A 58 -6.15 14.94 6.02
N SER A 59 -6.93 15.82 5.37
CA SER A 59 -6.98 15.90 3.90
C SER A 59 -5.64 16.33 3.28
N ALA A 60 -4.75 16.94 4.06
CA ALA A 60 -3.38 17.30 3.67
C ALA A 60 -2.44 17.24 4.88
N ALA A 61 -1.13 17.21 4.64
CA ALA A 61 -0.14 17.27 5.71
C ALA A 61 -0.26 18.59 6.49
N ALA A 62 -0.22 18.49 7.81
CA ALA A 62 -0.27 19.66 8.69
C ALA A 62 1.03 20.44 8.63
N SER A 63 0.96 21.77 8.50
CA SER A 63 2.15 22.64 8.52
C SER A 63 2.71 22.86 9.94
N ALA A 64 1.92 22.55 10.96
CA ALA A 64 2.28 22.63 12.38
C ALA A 64 1.64 21.46 13.15
N ALA A 65 2.01 21.27 14.41
CA ALA A 65 1.35 20.26 15.24
C ALA A 65 -0.12 20.66 15.49
N ILE A 66 -1.06 19.76 15.22
CA ILE A 66 -2.50 20.01 15.35
C ILE A 66 -3.08 19.17 16.48
N PRO A 67 -3.55 19.78 17.59
CA PRO A 67 -4.29 19.05 18.61
C PRO A 67 -5.64 18.58 18.06
N VAL A 68 -6.04 17.35 18.39
CA VAL A 68 -7.34 16.77 18.08
C VAL A 68 -7.90 16.15 19.35
N ILE A 69 -9.13 16.50 19.71
CA ILE A 69 -9.81 15.96 20.89
C ILE A 69 -10.95 15.08 20.44
N LEU A 70 -11.03 13.87 20.97
CA LEU A 70 -12.11 12.92 20.72
C LEU A 70 -12.99 12.80 21.95
N ASN A 71 -14.31 12.82 21.78
CA ASN A 71 -15.26 12.34 22.80
C ASN A 71 -15.40 10.83 22.71
N VAL A 72 -15.60 10.18 23.85
CA VAL A 72 -15.81 8.73 23.96
C VAL A 72 -17.18 8.47 24.58
N THR A 73 -18.03 7.73 23.88
CA THR A 73 -19.35 7.30 24.37
C THR A 73 -19.41 5.78 24.39
N GLU A 74 -19.70 5.21 25.55
CA GLU A 74 -19.67 3.76 25.78
C GLU A 74 -21.08 3.17 25.78
N THR A 75 -21.22 1.94 25.33
CA THR A 75 -22.46 1.14 25.42
C THR A 75 -22.09 -0.28 25.81
N ALA A 76 -22.59 -0.75 26.95
CA ALA A 76 -22.31 -2.08 27.52
C ALA A 76 -20.82 -2.39 27.79
N VAL A 77 -19.97 -1.36 27.81
CA VAL A 77 -18.56 -1.42 28.24
C VAL A 77 -18.20 -0.26 29.14
N ALA A 78 -17.12 -0.40 29.90
CA ALA A 78 -16.58 0.62 30.76
C ALA A 78 -15.04 0.72 30.63
N TYR A 79 -14.54 1.94 30.45
CA TYR A 79 -13.11 2.24 30.41
C TYR A 79 -12.39 1.74 31.67
N THR A 80 -11.16 1.25 31.51
CA THR A 80 -10.31 0.54 32.50
C THR A 80 -10.82 -0.82 32.98
N THR A 81 -12.13 -1.07 32.92
CA THR A 81 -12.75 -2.34 33.29
C THR A 81 -12.69 -3.33 32.13
N ASP A 82 -13.22 -2.94 30.98
CA ASP A 82 -13.33 -3.81 29.80
C ASP A 82 -12.27 -3.51 28.75
N TYR A 83 -11.76 -2.28 28.70
CA TYR A 83 -10.74 -1.86 27.74
C TYR A 83 -9.91 -0.67 28.26
N THR A 84 -8.78 -0.41 27.61
CA THR A 84 -7.97 0.81 27.79
C THR A 84 -7.62 1.41 26.43
N THR A 85 -7.13 2.65 26.43
CA THR A 85 -6.61 3.30 25.23
C THR A 85 -5.23 3.89 25.48
N ASN A 86 -4.47 4.07 24.42
CA ASN A 86 -3.25 4.86 24.40
C ASN A 86 -3.29 5.85 23.21
N PRO A 87 -3.35 7.18 23.47
CA PRO A 87 -3.40 7.83 24.78
C PRO A 87 -4.63 7.47 25.62
N ALA A 88 -4.51 7.58 26.94
CA ALA A 88 -5.57 7.21 27.88
C ALA A 88 -6.79 8.15 27.79
N VAL A 89 -7.99 7.60 27.96
CA VAL A 89 -9.21 8.41 28.16
C VAL A 89 -9.10 9.14 29.50
N ALA A 90 -9.29 10.47 29.46
CA ALA A 90 -9.37 11.33 30.63
C ALA A 90 -10.60 12.25 30.51
N GLY A 91 -11.50 12.20 31.49
CA GLY A 91 -12.73 13.01 31.47
C GLY A 91 -13.63 12.72 30.26
N GLY A 92 -13.71 11.45 29.83
CA GLY A 92 -14.48 11.03 28.65
C GLY A 92 -13.86 11.44 27.31
N LYS A 93 -12.58 11.85 27.30
CA LYS A 93 -11.90 12.35 26.10
C LYS A 93 -10.55 11.70 25.85
N ILE A 94 -10.18 11.59 24.59
CA ILE A 94 -8.81 11.24 24.16
C ILE A 94 -8.20 12.48 23.50
N SER A 95 -6.99 12.85 23.94
CA SER A 95 -6.22 13.95 23.37
C SER A 95 -5.15 13.39 22.44
N LEU A 96 -5.19 13.81 21.17
CA LEU A 96 -4.24 13.45 20.13
C LEU A 96 -3.55 14.71 19.60
N THR A 97 -2.39 14.49 18.97
CA THR A 97 -1.69 15.51 18.21
C THR A 97 -1.29 14.92 16.87
N VAL A 98 -1.73 15.54 15.77
CA VAL A 98 -1.15 15.29 14.45
C VAL A 98 0.17 16.06 14.38
N PRO A 99 1.32 15.39 14.21
CA PRO A 99 2.61 16.10 14.13
C PRO A 99 2.71 17.00 12.90
N SER A 100 3.54 18.06 12.98
CA SER A 100 3.92 18.85 11.79
C SER A 100 4.55 17.95 10.72
N GLY A 101 4.17 18.15 9.47
CA GLY A 101 4.56 17.34 8.32
C GLY A 101 3.78 16.02 8.17
N SER A 102 2.94 15.64 9.15
CA SER A 102 2.08 14.46 9.08
C SER A 102 0.67 14.83 8.64
N ASN A 103 -0.04 13.89 8.00
CA ASN A 103 -1.47 13.99 7.73
C ASN A 103 -2.28 13.01 8.59
N GLU A 104 -1.70 12.42 9.63
CA GLU A 104 -2.40 11.45 10.47
C GLU A 104 -1.95 11.48 11.94
N ALA A 105 -2.87 11.09 12.81
CA ALA A 105 -2.62 10.66 14.17
C ALA A 105 -3.42 9.38 14.46
N SER A 106 -3.06 8.64 15.50
CA SER A 106 -3.78 7.44 15.89
C SER A 106 -3.79 7.24 17.40
N PHE A 107 -4.72 6.43 17.87
CA PHE A 107 -4.71 5.84 19.20
C PHE A 107 -4.93 4.33 19.09
N THR A 108 -4.49 3.60 20.10
CA THR A 108 -4.73 2.16 20.20
C THR A 108 -5.71 1.89 21.32
N LEU A 109 -6.74 1.12 21.04
CA LEU A 109 -7.61 0.51 22.05
C LEU A 109 -7.13 -0.92 22.31
N THR A 110 -7.09 -1.31 23.59
CA THR A 110 -6.69 -2.65 24.04
C THR A 110 -7.79 -3.23 24.93
N LYS A 111 -8.26 -4.43 24.60
CA LYS A 111 -9.21 -5.18 25.44
C LYS A 111 -8.57 -5.58 26.76
N LYS A 112 -9.35 -5.61 27.83
CA LYS A 112 -8.92 -6.22 29.08
C LYS A 112 -8.86 -7.73 28.92
N ALA A 113 -7.72 -8.32 29.26
CA ALA A 113 -7.54 -9.77 29.22
C ALA A 113 -8.59 -10.48 30.09
N GLY A 114 -9.21 -11.53 29.53
CA GLY A 114 -10.19 -12.36 30.23
C GLY A 114 -11.62 -11.82 30.27
N ARG A 115 -11.90 -10.63 29.72
CA ARG A 115 -13.27 -10.12 29.55
C ARG A 115 -13.92 -10.75 28.31
N PRO A 116 -15.00 -11.54 28.42
CA PRO A 116 -15.78 -11.94 27.26
C PRO A 116 -16.50 -10.72 26.67
N PHE A 117 -16.87 -10.76 25.39
CA PHE A 117 -17.69 -9.74 24.74
C PHE A 117 -18.80 -10.46 23.98
N ASP A 118 -20.04 -10.01 24.17
CA ASP A 118 -21.23 -10.64 23.59
C ASP A 118 -21.59 -10.04 22.21
N GLY A 119 -20.90 -8.96 21.82
CA GLY A 119 -20.99 -8.31 20.52
C GLY A 119 -22.02 -7.18 20.44
N ASP A 120 -22.77 -6.95 21.52
CA ASP A 120 -23.62 -5.78 21.70
C ASP A 120 -22.85 -4.55 22.22
N GLU A 121 -21.64 -4.76 22.71
CA GLU A 121 -20.74 -3.73 23.20
C GLU A 121 -20.25 -2.80 22.09
N LYS A 122 -20.33 -1.48 22.36
CA LYS A 122 -19.95 -0.44 21.41
C LYS A 122 -19.24 0.72 22.08
N ILE A 123 -18.33 1.33 21.33
CA ILE A 123 -17.78 2.65 21.65
C ILE A 123 -17.95 3.55 20.44
N VAL A 124 -18.53 4.73 20.63
CA VAL A 124 -18.55 5.79 19.62
C VAL A 124 -17.47 6.80 19.97
N PHE A 125 -16.55 7.00 19.03
CA PHE A 125 -15.57 8.07 19.07
C PHE A 125 -16.04 9.21 18.17
N GLU A 126 -16.05 10.43 18.67
CA GLU A 126 -16.42 11.63 17.89
C GLU A 126 -15.28 12.63 17.91
N ILE A 127 -14.90 13.17 16.75
CA ILE A 127 -13.98 14.31 16.67
C ILE A 127 -14.69 15.53 17.27
N PHE A 128 -14.35 15.88 18.51
CA PHE A 128 -14.96 16.97 19.25
C PHE A 128 -14.37 18.33 18.84
N SER A 129 -13.05 18.39 18.69
CA SER A 129 -12.37 19.62 18.26
C SER A 129 -11.03 19.34 17.57
N THR A 130 -10.61 20.30 16.76
CA THR A 130 -9.31 20.34 16.06
C THR A 130 -8.66 21.70 16.28
N GLY A 131 -7.33 21.75 16.30
CA GLY A 131 -6.59 23.01 16.29
C GLY A 131 -6.63 23.70 14.92
N THR A 132 -6.70 25.03 14.92
CA THR A 132 -6.62 25.85 13.71
C THR A 132 -5.31 25.59 12.94
N PRO A 133 -5.32 25.53 11.59
CA PRO A 133 -6.44 25.80 10.67
C PRO A 133 -7.29 24.58 10.29
N VAL A 134 -7.15 23.45 10.98
CA VAL A 134 -7.86 22.21 10.63
C VAL A 134 -9.32 22.30 11.05
N ILE A 135 -10.22 21.90 10.15
CA ILE A 135 -11.67 21.85 10.34
C ILE A 135 -12.12 20.38 10.46
N ILE A 136 -13.19 20.10 11.19
CA ILE A 136 -13.78 18.76 11.28
C ILE A 136 -14.48 18.44 9.95
N GLY A 137 -14.13 17.29 9.36
CA GLY A 137 -14.71 16.81 8.10
C GLY A 137 -16.02 16.04 8.26
N GLY A 138 -16.46 15.40 7.16
CA GLY A 138 -17.73 14.69 7.10
C GLY A 138 -17.78 13.40 7.93
N THR A 139 -16.69 12.63 7.97
CA THR A 139 -16.59 11.40 8.77
C THR A 139 -16.10 11.74 10.17
N LYS A 140 -16.95 12.45 10.93
CA LYS A 140 -16.63 12.96 12.26
C LYS A 140 -16.82 11.95 13.40
N GLN A 141 -17.42 10.80 13.12
CA GLN A 141 -17.70 9.75 14.11
C GLN A 141 -17.25 8.38 13.59
N LEU A 142 -16.75 7.55 14.51
CA LEU A 142 -16.46 6.13 14.30
C LEU A 142 -17.16 5.31 15.37
N THR A 143 -17.89 4.28 14.97
CA THR A 143 -18.45 3.27 15.87
C THR A 143 -17.56 2.04 15.88
N LEU A 144 -17.01 1.70 17.04
CA LEU A 144 -16.29 0.45 17.27
C LEU A 144 -17.23 -0.57 17.93
N THR A 145 -17.38 -1.74 17.33
CA THR A 145 -18.07 -2.90 17.93
C THR A 145 -17.05 -3.90 18.48
N PHE A 146 -17.38 -4.62 19.55
CA PHE A 146 -16.55 -5.74 20.05
C PHE A 146 -16.93 -7.09 19.43
N ALA A 147 -17.20 -7.07 18.12
CA ALA A 147 -17.53 -8.24 17.31
C ALA A 147 -16.94 -8.08 15.91
N GLU A 148 -17.01 -9.14 15.11
CA GLU A 148 -16.75 -9.06 13.67
C GLU A 148 -17.70 -8.06 13.02
N LEU A 149 -17.16 -7.21 12.15
CA LEU A 149 -17.95 -6.29 11.32
C LEU A 149 -18.13 -6.91 9.95
N VAL A 150 -19.37 -6.91 9.44
CA VAL A 150 -19.66 -7.16 8.03
C VAL A 150 -20.25 -5.88 7.48
N ALA A 151 -19.41 -5.07 6.85
CA ALA A 151 -19.83 -3.81 6.27
C ALA A 151 -20.86 -4.04 5.17
N VAL A 152 -22.01 -3.36 5.24
CA VAL A 152 -23.05 -3.48 4.23
C VAL A 152 -22.71 -2.66 2.99
N THR A 153 -22.20 -1.45 3.21
CA THR A 153 -21.72 -0.55 2.17
C THR A 153 -20.44 0.09 2.65
N THR A 154 -19.41 0.08 1.81
CA THR A 154 -18.08 0.62 2.12
C THR A 154 -17.66 1.56 1.03
N THR A 155 -17.14 2.72 1.43
CA THR A 155 -16.48 3.67 0.52
C THR A 155 -15.16 4.05 1.14
N GLN A 156 -14.04 3.74 0.46
CA GLN A 156 -12.71 4.00 0.99
C GLN A 156 -11.78 4.54 -0.10
N THR A 157 -10.85 5.40 0.33
CA THR A 157 -9.67 5.79 -0.45
C THR A 157 -8.47 5.03 0.10
N ALA A 158 -7.77 4.28 -0.74
CA ALA A 158 -6.58 3.55 -0.33
C ALA A 158 -5.40 4.51 -0.13
N ASN A 159 -4.67 4.36 0.97
CA ASN A 159 -3.51 5.18 1.31
C ASN A 159 -2.24 4.71 0.58
N GLY A 160 -2.22 4.88 -0.73
CA GLY A 160 -1.06 4.52 -1.54
C GLY A 160 0.14 5.46 -1.35
N GLY A 161 -0.08 6.60 -0.69
CA GLY A 161 0.94 7.55 -0.24
C GLY A 161 1.35 8.58 -1.30
N GLY A 162 0.49 8.80 -2.30
CA GLY A 162 0.65 9.87 -3.28
C GLY A 162 1.45 9.48 -4.53
N ALA A 163 1.89 10.50 -5.27
CA ALA A 163 2.33 10.34 -6.66
C ALA A 163 3.62 9.52 -6.86
N THR A 164 4.35 9.20 -5.79
CA THR A 164 5.54 8.32 -5.83
C THR A 164 5.23 6.85 -5.55
N TYR A 165 3.97 6.52 -5.23
CA TYR A 165 3.47 5.17 -4.93
C TYR A 165 4.33 4.46 -3.87
N PRO A 166 4.59 5.08 -2.70
CA PRO A 166 5.44 4.47 -1.68
C PRO A 166 4.83 3.22 -1.06
N ASN A 167 3.51 3.09 -1.04
CA ASN A 167 2.85 2.06 -0.25
C ASN A 167 2.26 0.92 -1.09
N LYS A 168 2.30 -0.29 -0.52
CA LYS A 168 1.34 -1.36 -0.78
C LYS A 168 0.23 -1.24 0.27
N VAL A 169 -1.02 -1.30 -0.14
CA VAL A 169 -2.18 -1.14 0.75
C VAL A 169 -2.97 -2.43 0.74
N PHE A 170 -2.98 -3.16 1.86
CA PHE A 170 -3.87 -4.30 2.08
C PHE A 170 -5.22 -3.78 2.55
N ILE A 171 -6.31 -4.28 1.96
CA ILE A 171 -7.67 -3.77 2.18
C ILE A 171 -8.54 -4.96 2.60
N ASP A 172 -9.18 -4.81 3.74
CA ASP A 172 -10.22 -5.70 4.26
C ASP A 172 -11.55 -4.99 4.04
N ILE A 173 -12.35 -5.53 3.11
CA ILE A 173 -13.58 -4.92 2.65
C ILE A 173 -14.65 -5.08 3.73
N SER A 174 -14.77 -6.27 4.31
CA SER A 174 -15.84 -6.57 5.26
C SER A 174 -15.64 -5.85 6.60
N ALA A 175 -14.40 -5.70 7.06
CA ALA A 175 -14.09 -5.00 8.30
C ALA A 175 -13.93 -3.48 8.15
N GLU A 176 -14.04 -2.94 6.94
CA GLU A 176 -13.68 -1.56 6.59
C GLU A 176 -12.29 -1.15 7.11
N ARG A 177 -11.27 -1.94 6.78
CA ARG A 177 -9.90 -1.68 7.25
C ARG A 177 -8.92 -1.64 6.10
N GLN A 178 -7.84 -0.91 6.31
CA GLN A 178 -6.69 -0.97 5.43
C GLN A 178 -5.37 -0.87 6.19
N ALA A 179 -4.35 -1.55 5.68
CA ALA A 179 -2.98 -1.48 6.18
C ALA A 179 -2.06 -1.05 5.04
N ALA A 180 -1.55 0.18 5.12
CA ALA A 180 -0.54 0.70 4.22
C ALA A 180 0.86 0.39 4.74
N VAL A 181 1.70 -0.21 3.91
CA VAL A 181 3.10 -0.51 4.21
C VAL A 181 3.99 0.04 3.12
N ASN A 182 5.11 0.66 3.49
CA ASN A 182 6.07 1.14 2.52
C ASN A 182 6.67 -0.06 1.76
N ARG A 183 6.59 -0.03 0.43
CA ARG A 183 6.97 -1.16 -0.44
C ARG A 183 8.46 -1.47 -0.43
N THR A 184 9.32 -0.64 0.18
CA THR A 184 10.77 -0.88 0.26
C THR A 184 11.25 -1.38 1.62
N THR A 185 10.38 -1.59 2.61
CA THR A 185 10.79 -2.02 3.97
C THR A 185 11.00 -3.52 4.11
N TRP A 186 10.79 -4.30 3.05
CA TRP A 186 11.01 -5.73 3.00
C TRP A 186 11.63 -6.16 1.66
N ASP A 187 12.24 -7.35 1.65
CA ASP A 187 12.95 -7.89 0.50
C ASP A 187 12.41 -9.27 0.09
N LEU A 188 12.21 -10.17 1.07
CA LEU A 188 11.78 -11.55 0.83
C LEU A 188 10.58 -11.91 1.70
N GLY A 189 9.62 -12.64 1.12
CA GLY A 189 8.53 -13.30 1.83
C GLY A 189 8.76 -14.79 1.91
N PHE A 190 8.46 -15.39 3.06
CA PHE A 190 8.68 -16.80 3.39
C PHE A 190 7.33 -17.46 3.65
N TYR A 191 6.95 -18.42 2.80
CA TYR A 191 5.63 -19.04 2.87
C TYR A 191 5.41 -19.74 4.20
N SER A 192 4.22 -19.56 4.77
CA SER A 192 3.94 -19.84 6.18
C SER A 192 2.66 -20.66 6.42
N SER A 193 1.70 -20.58 5.49
CA SER A 193 0.37 -21.21 5.64
C SER A 193 0.28 -22.70 5.28
N GLY A 194 1.39 -23.38 5.00
CA GLY A 194 1.40 -24.79 4.61
C GLY A 194 2.75 -25.49 4.81
N ALA A 195 2.84 -26.73 4.35
CA ALA A 195 4.05 -27.56 4.49
C ALA A 195 5.19 -27.13 3.56
N ASP A 196 4.88 -26.47 2.46
CA ASP A 196 5.87 -26.06 1.46
C ASP A 196 6.83 -24.99 1.98
N PHE A 197 8.02 -24.93 1.39
CA PHE A 197 9.06 -23.97 1.74
C PHE A 197 9.40 -23.07 0.55
N ASN A 198 8.48 -22.17 0.21
CA ASN A 198 8.62 -21.24 -0.92
C ASN A 198 9.06 -19.85 -0.43
N VAL A 199 9.87 -19.17 -1.23
CA VAL A 199 10.35 -17.82 -0.97
C VAL A 199 9.97 -16.93 -2.14
N ILE A 200 9.37 -15.78 -1.86
CA ILE A 200 8.99 -14.77 -2.86
C ILE A 200 9.89 -13.54 -2.76
N LEU A 201 10.16 -12.93 -3.90
CA LEU A 201 10.80 -11.64 -4.07
C LEU A 201 9.79 -10.51 -3.84
N ASN A 202 10.31 -9.35 -3.45
CA ASN A 202 9.52 -8.13 -3.45
C ASN A 202 9.29 -7.63 -4.89
N SER A 203 8.21 -8.12 -5.49
CA SER A 203 7.77 -7.75 -6.84
C SER A 203 7.40 -6.27 -6.97
N ALA A 204 7.13 -5.57 -5.85
CA ALA A 204 6.77 -4.16 -5.88
C ALA A 204 7.95 -3.21 -6.17
N VAL A 205 9.18 -3.72 -6.18
CA VAL A 205 10.40 -2.92 -6.42
C VAL A 205 11.21 -3.42 -7.63
N GLY A 206 10.67 -4.39 -8.38
CA GLY A 206 11.37 -4.98 -9.52
C GLY A 206 12.59 -5.82 -9.12
N MET A 207 12.50 -6.53 -7.99
CA MET A 207 13.55 -7.47 -7.58
C MET A 207 13.69 -8.62 -8.59
N MET A 208 14.93 -9.06 -8.78
CA MET A 208 15.25 -10.21 -9.63
C MET A 208 16.28 -11.11 -8.95
N ALA A 209 16.17 -12.42 -9.15
CA ALA A 209 17.09 -13.41 -8.59
C ALA A 209 17.61 -14.37 -9.65
N LYS A 210 18.91 -14.68 -9.60
CA LYS A 210 19.56 -15.68 -10.45
C LYS A 210 20.32 -16.68 -9.59
N GLN A 211 20.01 -17.96 -9.77
CA GLN A 211 20.70 -19.05 -9.10
C GLN A 211 22.13 -19.20 -9.63
N ILE A 212 23.09 -19.48 -8.77
CA ILE A 212 24.44 -19.91 -9.14
C ILE A 212 24.73 -21.33 -8.64
N ASN A 213 25.70 -22.03 -9.23
CA ASN A 213 26.04 -23.39 -8.81
C ASN A 213 26.98 -23.41 -7.60
N LYS A 214 26.60 -22.72 -6.52
CA LYS A 214 27.28 -22.71 -5.21
C LYS A 214 26.25 -22.93 -4.12
N THR A 215 26.68 -23.51 -3.01
CA THR A 215 25.86 -23.77 -1.81
C THR A 215 26.48 -23.14 -0.55
N ASP A 216 27.68 -22.61 -0.66
CA ASP A 216 28.36 -21.84 0.38
C ASP A 216 28.41 -20.37 -0.04
N LEU A 217 27.90 -19.48 0.82
CA LEU A 217 27.90 -18.03 0.59
C LEU A 217 29.33 -17.46 0.57
N ASN A 218 30.25 -18.04 1.35
CA ASN A 218 31.64 -17.57 1.44
C ASN A 218 32.45 -17.92 0.19
N ALA A 219 32.05 -18.96 -0.54
CA ALA A 219 32.66 -19.33 -1.81
C ALA A 219 32.29 -18.37 -2.96
N VAL A 220 31.30 -17.48 -2.78
CA VAL A 220 30.86 -16.53 -3.82
C VAL A 220 31.79 -15.32 -3.87
N THR A 221 32.22 -14.99 -5.09
CA THR A 221 33.15 -13.90 -5.42
C THR A 221 32.58 -13.01 -6.52
N ALA A 222 33.23 -11.87 -6.80
CA ALA A 222 32.84 -10.99 -7.89
C ALA A 222 32.85 -11.70 -9.27
N ALA A 223 33.75 -12.67 -9.47
CA ALA A 223 33.83 -13.44 -10.71
C ALA A 223 32.55 -14.23 -11.02
N ASP A 224 31.80 -14.63 -9.98
CA ASP A 224 30.53 -15.35 -10.14
C ASP A 224 29.37 -14.46 -10.65
N THR A 225 29.58 -13.14 -10.70
CA THR A 225 28.56 -12.14 -11.06
C THR A 225 28.86 -11.43 -12.39
N ILE A 226 29.90 -11.85 -13.10
CA ILE A 226 30.25 -11.27 -14.41
C ILE A 226 29.06 -11.40 -15.37
N GLY A 227 28.67 -10.29 -16.00
CA GLY A 227 27.54 -10.20 -16.93
C GLY A 227 26.17 -10.05 -16.28
N PHE A 228 26.03 -10.24 -14.97
CA PHE A 228 24.71 -10.20 -14.32
C PHE A 228 24.07 -8.81 -14.36
N GLY A 229 24.86 -7.74 -14.46
CA GLY A 229 24.35 -6.38 -14.63
C GLY A 229 23.58 -6.15 -15.94
N ALA A 230 23.79 -6.99 -16.95
CA ALA A 230 23.04 -6.97 -18.21
C ALA A 230 21.86 -7.95 -18.20
N ASP A 231 22.01 -9.11 -17.54
CA ASP A 231 21.01 -10.19 -17.56
C ASP A 231 19.93 -10.05 -16.48
N VAL A 232 20.32 -9.64 -15.27
CA VAL A 232 19.50 -9.66 -14.04
C VAL A 232 19.17 -8.23 -13.64
N ILE A 233 18.63 -7.49 -14.61
CA ILE A 233 18.21 -6.10 -14.45
C ILE A 233 16.76 -5.93 -14.91
N PHE A 234 15.97 -5.28 -14.06
CA PHE A 234 14.57 -5.00 -14.39
C PHE A 234 14.53 -3.79 -15.33
N ASN A 235 14.68 -4.03 -16.63
CA ASN A 235 14.72 -2.96 -17.63
C ASN A 235 13.33 -2.71 -18.23
N GLN A 236 12.64 -1.67 -17.74
CA GLN A 236 11.33 -1.29 -18.27
C GLN A 236 11.39 -0.70 -19.70
N ASN A 237 12.54 -0.16 -20.12
CA ASN A 237 12.70 0.46 -21.46
C ASN A 237 13.03 -0.57 -22.54
N THR A 238 13.66 -1.69 -22.15
CA THR A 238 14.03 -2.77 -23.06
C THR A 238 13.86 -4.11 -22.34
N PRO A 239 12.62 -4.47 -21.97
CA PRO A 239 12.35 -5.72 -21.27
C PRO A 239 12.52 -6.91 -22.24
N THR A 240 13.01 -8.04 -21.73
CA THR A 240 13.25 -9.24 -22.55
C THR A 240 12.49 -10.43 -22.01
N THR A 241 12.16 -11.38 -22.89
CA THR A 241 11.48 -12.64 -22.49
C THR A 241 12.37 -13.48 -21.59
N THR A 242 13.70 -13.42 -21.78
CA THR A 242 14.67 -14.16 -20.95
C THR A 242 14.68 -13.70 -19.49
N SER A 243 14.28 -12.45 -19.23
CA SER A 243 14.23 -11.90 -17.88
C SER A 243 13.10 -12.49 -17.02
N LEU A 244 12.10 -13.15 -17.62
CA LEU A 244 11.00 -13.79 -16.89
C LEU A 244 11.50 -14.86 -15.90
N ALA A 245 12.58 -15.57 -16.23
CA ALA A 245 13.13 -16.62 -15.38
C ALA A 245 13.74 -16.09 -14.07
N TYR A 246 13.89 -14.76 -13.93
CA TYR A 246 14.52 -14.12 -12.78
C TYR A 246 13.53 -13.37 -11.89
N ILE A 247 12.24 -13.35 -12.22
CA ILE A 247 11.18 -12.78 -11.37
C ILE A 247 10.27 -13.89 -10.84
N ASP A 248 9.48 -13.58 -9.81
CA ASP A 248 8.33 -14.41 -9.51
C ASP A 248 7.23 -14.09 -10.51
N TYR A 249 6.62 -15.12 -11.11
CA TYR A 249 5.56 -14.91 -12.06
C TYR A 249 4.33 -14.27 -11.36
N PRO A 250 3.69 -13.26 -11.96
CA PRO A 250 2.78 -12.37 -11.24
C PRO A 250 1.41 -12.97 -10.90
N ASP A 251 1.08 -14.18 -11.34
CA ASP A 251 -0.22 -14.83 -11.05
C ASP A 251 -0.36 -15.38 -9.62
N GLY A 252 0.75 -15.41 -8.86
CA GLY A 252 0.77 -15.89 -7.48
C GLY A 252 0.95 -17.40 -7.35
N ASP A 253 1.26 -18.11 -8.43
CA ASP A 253 1.63 -19.51 -8.40
C ASP A 253 3.02 -19.69 -7.76
N LEU A 254 3.07 -20.38 -6.61
CA LEU A 254 4.32 -20.61 -5.88
C LEU A 254 5.26 -21.61 -6.57
N SER A 255 4.80 -22.31 -7.61
CA SER A 255 5.68 -23.12 -8.46
C SER A 255 6.48 -22.30 -9.47
N LYS A 256 6.14 -21.02 -9.65
CA LYS A 256 6.74 -20.11 -10.64
C LYS A 256 7.54 -18.97 -9.98
N THR A 257 8.23 -19.26 -8.88
CA THR A 257 9.12 -18.31 -8.19
C THR A 257 10.54 -18.36 -8.76
N ALA A 258 11.25 -17.23 -8.76
CA ALA A 258 12.65 -17.17 -9.20
C ALA A 258 13.58 -17.95 -8.26
N ILE A 259 13.27 -17.94 -6.97
CA ILE A 259 13.93 -18.78 -5.97
C ILE A 259 13.17 -20.10 -5.89
N LYS A 260 13.85 -21.21 -6.22
CA LYS A 260 13.25 -22.55 -6.13
C LYS A 260 12.84 -22.90 -4.70
N PRO A 261 11.87 -23.81 -4.51
CA PRO A 261 11.50 -24.29 -3.18
C PRO A 261 12.72 -24.77 -2.39
N VAL A 262 12.80 -24.36 -1.12
CA VAL A 262 13.92 -24.68 -0.23
C VAL A 262 13.88 -26.17 0.08
N SER A 263 14.94 -26.92 -0.25
CA SER A 263 15.08 -28.35 0.04
C SER A 263 15.21 -28.62 1.53
N ALA A 264 14.70 -29.77 1.97
CA ALA A 264 14.95 -30.30 3.30
C ALA A 264 16.43 -30.66 3.52
N THR A 265 17.15 -31.00 2.45
CA THR A 265 18.59 -31.23 2.48
C THR A 265 19.31 -29.89 2.36
N ALA A 266 19.98 -29.44 3.42
CA ALA A 266 20.66 -28.15 3.44
C ALA A 266 21.62 -27.98 2.23
N ASN A 267 22.38 -29.02 1.89
CA ASN A 267 23.38 -28.98 0.80
C ASN A 267 22.76 -28.87 -0.60
N ASP A 268 21.47 -29.11 -0.77
CA ASP A 268 20.80 -28.92 -2.06
C ASP A 268 20.39 -27.46 -2.29
N ASN A 269 20.36 -26.66 -1.21
CA ASN A 269 19.97 -25.25 -1.27
C ASN A 269 21.10 -24.39 -1.85
N LYS A 270 20.89 -23.94 -3.09
CA LYS A 270 21.82 -23.11 -3.86
C LYS A 270 21.82 -21.65 -3.39
N VAL A 271 22.92 -20.97 -3.70
CA VAL A 271 23.06 -19.52 -3.55
C VAL A 271 22.41 -18.82 -4.74
N TYR A 272 21.73 -17.72 -4.46
CA TYR A 272 21.13 -16.81 -5.42
C TYR A 272 21.83 -15.46 -5.35
N ILE A 273 22.03 -14.84 -6.50
CA ILE A 273 22.43 -13.45 -6.63
C ILE A 273 21.16 -12.65 -6.91
N ILE A 274 20.89 -11.67 -6.06
CA ILE A 274 19.65 -10.89 -6.08
C ILE A 274 19.97 -9.45 -6.40
N ASN A 275 19.36 -8.92 -7.45
CA ASN A 275 19.21 -7.49 -7.68
C ASN A 275 18.02 -7.01 -6.84
N MET A 276 18.27 -6.12 -5.89
CA MET A 276 17.24 -5.66 -4.94
C MET A 276 16.25 -4.65 -5.55
N GLY A 277 16.42 -4.32 -6.84
CA GLY A 277 15.52 -3.45 -7.57
C GLY A 277 15.69 -1.97 -7.19
N LYS A 278 14.59 -1.22 -7.29
CA LYS A 278 14.57 0.24 -7.09
C LYS A 278 13.83 0.64 -5.82
N GLY A 279 14.28 1.72 -5.18
CA GLY A 279 13.60 2.35 -4.05
C GLY A 279 12.35 3.15 -4.48
N VAL A 280 11.83 3.94 -3.55
CA VAL A 280 10.83 4.98 -3.86
C VAL A 280 11.57 6.24 -4.30
N ALA A 281 11.14 6.88 -5.37
CA ALA A 281 11.67 8.17 -5.78
C ALA A 281 11.34 9.25 -4.74
N ALA A 282 12.26 10.20 -4.52
CA ALA A 282 12.06 11.27 -3.54
C ALA A 282 10.87 12.19 -3.89
N ASN A 283 10.55 12.30 -5.18
CA ASN A 283 9.40 13.03 -5.74
C ASN A 283 9.15 12.54 -7.18
N THR A 284 8.18 13.14 -7.88
CA THR A 284 7.77 12.72 -9.23
C THR A 284 8.76 13.04 -10.35
N THR A 285 9.81 13.83 -10.09
CA THR A 285 10.84 14.19 -11.08
C THR A 285 12.18 13.51 -10.81
N ALA A 286 12.38 12.97 -9.61
CA ALA A 286 13.57 12.25 -9.22
C ALA A 286 13.56 10.81 -9.75
N LEU A 287 14.74 10.29 -10.09
CA LEU A 287 14.91 8.86 -10.37
C LEU A 287 14.85 8.07 -9.06
N ALA A 288 14.19 6.91 -9.11
CA ALA A 288 14.21 5.97 -7.99
C ALA A 288 15.63 5.40 -7.80
N PRO A 289 16.16 5.39 -6.56
CA PRO A 289 17.52 4.93 -6.29
C PRO A 289 17.65 3.42 -6.48
N ASP A 290 18.83 2.94 -6.88
CA ASP A 290 19.16 1.52 -6.83
C ASP A 290 19.27 1.03 -5.39
N ARG A 291 18.75 -0.16 -5.12
CA ARG A 291 18.87 -0.81 -3.81
C ARG A 291 20.15 -1.65 -3.70
N GLY A 292 20.79 -1.98 -4.82
CA GLY A 292 22.03 -2.76 -4.86
C GLY A 292 21.81 -4.26 -4.98
N TRP A 293 22.83 -5.04 -4.62
CA TRP A 293 22.90 -6.48 -4.87
C TRP A 293 23.25 -7.27 -3.61
N LYS A 294 22.70 -8.47 -3.48
CA LYS A 294 23.02 -9.41 -2.39
C LYS A 294 23.29 -10.81 -2.91
N LYS A 295 24.14 -11.55 -2.21
CA LYS A 295 24.21 -13.01 -2.28
C LYS A 295 23.38 -13.59 -1.15
N VAL A 296 22.54 -14.59 -1.47
CA VAL A 296 21.52 -15.13 -0.57
C VAL A 296 21.47 -16.64 -0.65
N ARG A 297 21.34 -17.30 0.51
CA ARG A 297 20.98 -18.71 0.62
C ARG A 297 19.91 -18.86 1.67
N VAL A 298 18.93 -19.71 1.41
CA VAL A 298 17.88 -20.03 2.37
C VAL A 298 17.95 -21.53 2.66
N ILE A 299 17.87 -21.89 3.93
CA ILE A 299 17.82 -23.29 4.37
C ILE A 299 16.61 -23.48 5.30
N ARG A 300 16.09 -24.70 5.39
CA ARG A 300 15.13 -25.05 6.45
C ARG A 300 15.88 -25.19 7.77
N ASN A 301 15.35 -24.60 8.82
CA ASN A 301 15.98 -24.68 10.14
C ASN A 301 15.35 -25.81 10.98
N THR A 302 15.98 -26.12 12.12
CA THR A 302 15.55 -27.22 13.00
C THR A 302 14.27 -26.92 13.78
N THR A 303 13.80 -25.67 13.80
CA THR A 303 12.55 -25.26 14.45
C THR A 303 11.34 -25.30 13.51
N GLY A 304 11.52 -25.81 12.28
CA GLY A 304 10.45 -25.95 11.28
C GLY A 304 10.21 -24.71 10.42
N GLY A 305 11.05 -23.69 10.54
CA GLY A 305 11.05 -22.47 9.74
C GLY A 305 12.22 -22.39 8.77
N TYR A 306 12.66 -21.16 8.49
CA TYR A 306 13.75 -20.86 7.55
C TYR A 306 14.92 -20.21 8.28
N THR A 307 16.14 -20.43 7.80
CA THR A 307 17.28 -19.54 8.06
C THR A 307 17.65 -18.87 6.74
N LEU A 308 17.56 -17.53 6.72
CA LEU A 308 18.05 -16.68 5.64
C LEU A 308 19.51 -16.32 5.91
N GLN A 309 20.41 -16.68 5.00
CA GLN A 309 21.80 -16.25 4.99
C GLN A 309 22.00 -15.22 3.88
N HIS A 310 22.54 -14.05 4.19
CA HIS A 310 22.74 -13.00 3.19
C HIS A 310 23.99 -12.15 3.44
N ALA A 311 24.56 -11.63 2.37
CA ALA A 311 25.69 -10.71 2.43
C ALA A 311 25.78 -9.84 1.16
N ASP A 312 26.59 -8.79 1.21
CA ASP A 312 27.03 -8.11 -0.01
C ASP A 312 27.90 -9.04 -0.86
N ILE A 313 27.93 -8.81 -2.18
CA ILE A 313 28.62 -9.71 -3.12
C ILE A 313 30.08 -9.96 -2.73
N ALA A 314 30.81 -8.89 -2.36
CA ALA A 314 32.22 -8.95 -2.01
C ALA A 314 32.50 -9.25 -0.52
N ALA A 315 31.47 -9.38 0.32
CA ALA A 315 31.66 -9.63 1.74
C ALA A 315 32.19 -11.06 2.00
N THR A 316 33.10 -11.18 2.96
CA THR A 316 33.73 -12.45 3.39
C THR A 316 33.00 -13.11 4.55
N THR A 317 32.02 -12.44 5.13
CA THR A 317 31.12 -12.94 6.16
C THR A 317 29.67 -12.66 5.76
N PHE A 318 28.72 -13.33 6.42
CA PHE A 318 27.30 -13.17 6.14
C PHE A 318 26.48 -13.08 7.42
N THR A 319 25.31 -12.45 7.30
CA THR A 319 24.30 -12.39 8.37
C THR A 319 23.34 -13.57 8.22
N SER A 320 22.91 -14.13 9.35
CA SER A 320 21.86 -15.15 9.39
C SER A 320 20.65 -14.61 10.16
N VAL A 321 19.46 -14.87 9.62
CA VAL A 321 18.18 -14.48 10.22
C VAL A 321 17.28 -15.71 10.24
N ASP A 322 16.80 -16.09 11.42
CA ASP A 322 15.79 -17.15 11.54
C ASP A 322 14.38 -16.57 11.38
N ILE A 323 13.57 -17.21 10.54
CA ILE A 323 12.18 -16.86 10.27
C ILE A 323 11.31 -18.05 10.66
N ALA A 324 10.59 -17.90 11.76
CA ALA A 324 9.59 -18.87 12.19
C ALA A 324 8.38 -18.85 11.26
N LYS A 325 7.79 -20.03 11.02
CA LYS A 325 6.46 -20.13 10.42
C LYS A 325 5.38 -19.78 11.45
N ASP A 326 4.30 -19.20 10.95
CA ASP A 326 3.09 -18.83 11.67
C ASP A 326 1.87 -19.09 10.77
N ALA A 327 0.98 -19.98 11.21
CA ALA A 327 -0.17 -20.41 10.44
C ALA A 327 -1.24 -19.32 10.24
N ASN A 328 -1.16 -18.21 10.99
CA ASN A 328 -2.07 -17.07 10.84
C ASN A 328 -1.72 -16.19 9.63
N TYR A 329 -0.56 -16.38 9.00
CA TYR A 329 -0.09 -15.58 7.86
C TYR A 329 0.14 -16.45 6.62
N HIS A 330 -0.07 -15.89 5.42
CA HIS A 330 0.41 -16.55 4.20
C HIS A 330 1.93 -16.52 4.11
N PHE A 331 2.53 -15.38 4.48
CA PHE A 331 3.98 -15.17 4.48
C PHE A 331 4.46 -14.47 5.74
N LYS A 332 5.65 -14.84 6.21
CA LYS A 332 6.47 -14.00 7.09
C LYS A 332 7.51 -13.28 6.24
N TYR A 333 7.96 -12.10 6.65
CA TYR A 333 8.82 -11.26 5.81
C TYR A 333 10.16 -11.02 6.47
N ALA A 334 11.18 -10.78 5.64
CA ALA A 334 12.46 -10.27 6.09
C ALA A 334 12.97 -9.13 5.20
N SER A 335 13.75 -8.26 5.83
CA SER A 335 14.58 -7.24 5.21
C SER A 335 16.04 -7.61 5.41
N PHE A 336 16.89 -7.40 4.41
CA PHE A 336 18.33 -7.58 4.55
C PHE A 336 18.98 -6.55 5.49
N GLN A 337 18.24 -5.51 5.88
CA GLN A 337 18.72 -4.47 6.79
C GLN A 337 18.28 -4.73 8.24
N THR A 338 17.02 -5.17 8.43
CA THR A 338 16.40 -5.25 9.75
C THR A 338 16.00 -6.66 10.18
N GLY A 339 16.24 -7.68 9.34
CA GLY A 339 15.87 -9.06 9.64
C GLY A 339 14.37 -9.30 9.52
N ALA A 340 13.83 -10.21 10.35
CA ALA A 340 12.42 -10.58 10.32
C ALA A 340 11.51 -9.39 10.69
N ILE A 341 10.44 -9.18 9.91
CA ILE A 341 9.55 -8.03 10.05
C ILE A 341 8.11 -8.41 9.67
N ASN A 342 7.12 -7.69 10.20
CA ASN A 342 5.71 -7.85 9.85
C ASN A 342 5.33 -6.86 8.75
N ILE A 343 4.65 -7.33 7.70
CA ILE A 343 4.29 -6.53 6.50
C ILE A 343 2.85 -6.79 6.12
N GLU A 344 2.52 -8.05 5.80
CA GLU A 344 1.15 -8.45 5.49
C GLU A 344 0.35 -8.63 6.79
N PRO A 345 -0.92 -8.20 6.85
CA PRO A 345 -1.85 -8.58 7.92
C PRO A 345 -2.02 -10.10 8.03
N GLU A 346 -2.71 -10.54 9.08
CA GLU A 346 -3.15 -11.95 9.15
C GLU A 346 -3.99 -12.31 7.91
N LYS A 347 -3.92 -13.57 7.51
CA LYS A 347 -4.36 -14.02 6.19
C LYS A 347 -5.87 -13.89 5.94
N ASN A 348 -6.67 -13.71 6.98
CA ASN A 348 -8.12 -13.47 6.89
C ASN A 348 -8.50 -12.00 7.16
N LYS A 349 -7.53 -11.08 7.24
CA LYS A 349 -7.75 -9.66 7.56
C LYS A 349 -7.41 -8.72 6.40
N TRP A 350 -7.55 -9.23 5.19
CA TRP A 350 -7.47 -8.47 3.94
C TRP A 350 -7.95 -9.32 2.76
N ASP A 351 -8.53 -8.67 1.77
CA ASP A 351 -9.12 -9.32 0.59
C ASP A 351 -8.36 -8.99 -0.68
N ILE A 352 -8.05 -7.70 -0.84
CA ILE A 352 -7.35 -7.17 -2.00
C ILE A 352 -6.20 -6.28 -1.55
N ALA A 353 -5.19 -6.12 -2.40
CA ALA A 353 -4.12 -5.17 -2.15
C ALA A 353 -3.89 -4.27 -3.36
N TRP A 354 -3.84 -2.96 -3.14
CA TRP A 354 -3.41 -2.00 -4.16
C TRP A 354 -1.90 -1.77 -4.05
N THR A 355 -1.19 -1.76 -5.18
CA THR A 355 0.27 -1.59 -5.17
C THR A 355 0.87 -1.19 -6.52
N TYR A 356 2.13 -0.72 -6.47
CA TYR A 356 3.05 -0.71 -7.61
C TYR A 356 3.66 -2.11 -7.75
N PHE A 357 3.67 -2.71 -8.94
CA PHE A 357 3.92 -4.14 -9.05
C PHE A 357 4.55 -4.57 -10.37
N SER A 358 5.49 -5.52 -10.30
CA SER A 358 6.05 -6.21 -11.46
C SER A 358 5.05 -7.24 -11.99
N ASN A 359 4.40 -6.92 -13.11
CA ASN A 359 3.52 -7.83 -13.85
C ASN A 359 4.20 -8.27 -15.16
N VAL A 360 3.44 -8.89 -16.06
CA VAL A 360 3.88 -9.21 -17.42
C VAL A 360 3.10 -8.41 -18.46
N THR A 361 3.74 -8.17 -19.60
CA THR A 361 3.11 -7.63 -20.82
C THR A 361 3.64 -8.39 -22.03
N ASN A 362 2.93 -8.36 -23.16
CA ASN A 362 3.38 -8.98 -24.40
C ASN A 362 3.36 -7.93 -25.53
N PHE A 363 4.54 -7.54 -26.00
CA PHE A 363 4.72 -6.59 -27.10
C PHE A 363 4.73 -7.27 -28.48
N GLY A 364 4.30 -8.53 -28.58
CA GLY A 364 4.18 -9.30 -29.83
C GLY A 364 5.20 -10.42 -29.99
N SER A 365 6.24 -10.50 -29.13
CA SER A 365 7.29 -11.53 -29.19
C SER A 365 7.30 -12.47 -27.97
N GLY A 366 6.25 -12.43 -27.15
CA GLY A 366 6.15 -13.18 -25.90
C GLY A 366 6.05 -12.26 -24.68
N GLU A 367 5.77 -12.86 -23.53
CA GLU A 367 5.66 -12.13 -22.28
C GLU A 367 7.03 -11.62 -21.80
N VAL A 368 7.03 -10.43 -21.22
CA VAL A 368 8.20 -9.79 -20.62
C VAL A 368 7.81 -9.16 -19.28
N PRO A 369 8.72 -9.11 -18.29
CA PRO A 369 8.49 -8.37 -17.04
C PRO A 369 8.24 -6.89 -17.33
N TYR A 370 7.24 -6.30 -16.66
CA TYR A 370 6.94 -4.88 -16.78
C TYR A 370 6.34 -4.34 -15.48
N LEU A 371 6.78 -3.16 -15.05
CA LEU A 371 6.26 -2.51 -13.85
C LEU A 371 4.98 -1.74 -14.15
N PHE A 372 3.94 -2.00 -13.37
CA PHE A 372 2.67 -1.30 -13.45
C PHE A 372 2.40 -0.50 -12.19
N GLN A 373 1.85 0.69 -12.38
CA GLN A 373 1.14 1.43 -11.35
C GLN A 373 -0.27 0.88 -11.19
N ASP A 374 -0.87 1.14 -10.04
CA ASP A 374 -2.29 0.92 -9.80
C ASP A 374 -2.75 -0.54 -9.99
N ILE A 375 -1.98 -1.49 -9.49
CA ILE A 375 -2.32 -2.91 -9.57
C ILE A 375 -3.16 -3.32 -8.37
N ILE A 376 -4.25 -4.02 -8.62
CA ILE A 376 -5.05 -4.70 -7.61
C ILE A 376 -4.70 -6.18 -7.61
N LEU A 377 -4.20 -6.66 -6.47
CA LEU A 377 -3.91 -8.06 -6.21
C LEU A 377 -5.00 -8.65 -5.32
N LEU A 378 -5.32 -9.93 -5.50
CA LEU A 378 -6.16 -10.70 -4.59
C LEU A 378 -5.30 -11.37 -3.52
N ASN A 379 -5.87 -11.50 -2.32
CA ASN A 379 -5.35 -12.40 -1.31
C ASN A 379 -5.57 -13.88 -1.72
N ARG A 380 -4.78 -14.80 -1.16
CA ARG A 380 -5.05 -16.24 -1.31
C ARG A 380 -6.28 -16.61 -0.49
N GLY A 381 -7.19 -17.37 -1.09
CA GLY A 381 -8.50 -17.70 -0.50
C GLY A 381 -9.62 -16.76 -0.98
N VAL A 382 -9.26 -15.65 -1.62
CA VAL A 382 -10.21 -14.73 -2.26
C VAL A 382 -10.37 -15.11 -3.73
N SER A 383 -11.58 -14.91 -4.26
CA SER A 383 -11.85 -15.05 -5.68
C SER A 383 -12.65 -13.87 -6.21
N VAL A 384 -12.49 -13.57 -7.50
CA VAL A 384 -13.17 -12.47 -8.16
C VAL A 384 -13.85 -12.90 -9.44
N ALA A 385 -15.04 -12.38 -9.69
CA ALA A 385 -15.62 -12.37 -11.02
C ALA A 385 -15.73 -10.94 -11.55
N LYS A 386 -15.36 -10.72 -12.80
CA LYS A 386 -15.64 -9.46 -13.51
C LYS A 386 -17.04 -9.49 -14.12
N VAL A 387 -17.80 -8.43 -13.91
CA VAL A 387 -19.12 -8.24 -14.52
C VAL A 387 -19.07 -7.01 -15.43
N MET A 388 -19.41 -7.21 -16.70
CA MET A 388 -19.55 -6.11 -17.66
C MET A 388 -20.92 -5.45 -17.50
N ILE A 389 -20.96 -4.12 -17.54
CA ILE A 389 -22.20 -3.37 -17.51
C ILE A 389 -22.88 -3.49 -18.88
N ALA A 390 -24.15 -3.89 -18.85
CA ALA A 390 -25.00 -4.04 -20.03
C ALA A 390 -26.47 -3.78 -19.65
N ALA A 391 -27.37 -3.78 -20.65
CA ALA A 391 -28.80 -3.61 -20.39
C ALA A 391 -29.31 -4.66 -19.38
N GLY A 392 -29.91 -4.20 -18.28
CA GLY A 392 -30.41 -5.05 -17.18
C GLY A 392 -29.35 -5.52 -16.17
N THR A 393 -28.05 -5.29 -16.42
CA THR A 393 -26.96 -5.63 -15.50
C THR A 393 -26.12 -4.38 -15.23
N THR A 394 -26.52 -3.61 -14.23
CA THR A 394 -25.78 -2.44 -13.73
C THR A 394 -25.24 -2.71 -12.33
N TYR A 395 -24.30 -1.89 -11.87
CA TYR A 395 -23.80 -2.01 -10.50
C TYR A 395 -24.94 -1.88 -9.48
N GLU A 396 -25.85 -0.94 -9.68
CA GLU A 396 -26.94 -0.62 -8.77
C GLU A 396 -27.95 -1.78 -8.68
N ASN A 397 -28.30 -2.39 -9.83
CA ASN A 397 -29.30 -3.45 -9.90
C ASN A 397 -28.73 -4.86 -9.62
N PHE A 398 -27.41 -5.04 -9.59
CA PHE A 398 -26.80 -6.34 -9.29
C PHE A 398 -27.00 -6.73 -7.81
N ALA A 399 -27.54 -7.92 -7.58
CA ALA A 399 -27.92 -8.45 -6.28
C ALA A 399 -27.49 -9.91 -6.10
N ALA A 400 -27.70 -10.46 -4.90
CA ALA A 400 -27.32 -11.84 -4.55
C ALA A 400 -27.82 -12.90 -5.55
N ALA A 401 -29.05 -12.74 -6.06
CA ALA A 401 -29.65 -13.67 -7.02
C ALA A 401 -28.92 -13.72 -8.39
N ASN A 402 -28.11 -12.71 -8.72
CA ASN A 402 -27.31 -12.71 -9.94
C ASN A 402 -26.03 -13.55 -9.81
N ILE A 403 -25.65 -13.93 -8.59
CA ILE A 403 -24.49 -14.79 -8.33
C ILE A 403 -24.89 -16.24 -8.60
N THR A 404 -24.72 -16.64 -9.86
CA THR A 404 -25.03 -17.98 -10.36
C THR A 404 -23.75 -18.80 -10.56
N SER A 405 -23.88 -20.11 -10.70
CA SER A 405 -22.75 -21.01 -10.97
C SER A 405 -22.01 -20.73 -12.28
N SER A 406 -22.61 -19.95 -13.19
CA SER A 406 -21.97 -19.53 -14.45
C SER A 406 -21.08 -18.30 -14.34
N LEU A 407 -21.08 -17.60 -13.20
CA LEU A 407 -20.23 -16.42 -13.01
C LEU A 407 -18.77 -16.88 -12.81
N PRO A 408 -17.82 -16.47 -13.68
CA PRO A 408 -16.48 -17.05 -13.70
C PRO A 408 -15.59 -16.43 -12.62
N PHE A 409 -15.56 -17.07 -11.44
CA PHE A 409 -14.65 -16.70 -10.37
C PHE A 409 -13.22 -17.15 -10.68
N LEU A 410 -12.29 -16.20 -10.61
CA LEU A 410 -10.85 -16.37 -10.79
C LEU A 410 -10.14 -16.22 -9.46
N THR A 411 -9.08 -16.99 -9.26
CA THR A 411 -8.28 -17.03 -8.01
C THR A 411 -6.84 -16.59 -8.20
N ALA A 412 -6.39 -16.37 -9.44
CA ALA A 412 -5.06 -15.82 -9.71
C ALA A 412 -4.92 -14.46 -9.02
N GLN A 413 -3.79 -14.20 -8.34
CA GLN A 413 -3.65 -12.97 -7.54
C GLN A 413 -3.78 -11.71 -8.41
N ASN A 414 -3.39 -11.79 -9.68
CA ASN A 414 -3.46 -10.69 -10.63
C ASN A 414 -4.74 -10.68 -11.48
N ALA A 415 -5.81 -11.38 -11.08
CA ALA A 415 -7.05 -11.48 -11.86
C ALA A 415 -7.73 -10.12 -12.14
N ILE A 416 -7.61 -9.14 -11.23
CA ILE A 416 -8.00 -7.75 -11.50
C ILE A 416 -6.83 -6.98 -12.13
N ALA A 417 -5.66 -6.99 -11.48
CA ALA A 417 -4.47 -6.26 -11.90
C ALA A 417 -4.76 -4.80 -12.31
N ALA A 418 -4.49 -4.45 -13.56
CA ALA A 418 -4.76 -3.13 -14.13
C ALA A 418 -6.12 -3.03 -14.84
N ASP A 419 -6.93 -4.11 -14.88
CA ASP A 419 -8.14 -4.19 -15.70
C ASP A 419 -9.25 -3.22 -15.27
N TRP A 420 -9.17 -2.67 -14.06
CA TRP A 420 -10.10 -1.66 -13.55
C TRP A 420 -9.87 -0.25 -14.12
N ARG A 421 -8.76 -0.03 -14.83
CA ARG A 421 -8.42 1.26 -15.44
C ARG A 421 -8.05 1.11 -16.91
N ALA A 422 -8.19 2.19 -17.66
CA ALA A 422 -7.65 2.35 -19.00
C ALA A 422 -6.41 3.26 -18.98
N GLY A 423 -5.61 3.23 -20.05
CA GLY A 423 -4.45 4.11 -20.19
C GLY A 423 -3.32 3.85 -19.19
N GLY A 424 -2.55 4.88 -18.87
CA GLY A 424 -1.39 4.78 -17.98
C GLY A 424 -0.08 4.35 -18.66
N GLY A 425 -0.08 4.30 -20.00
CA GLY A 425 1.12 4.18 -20.83
C GLY A 425 1.59 5.56 -21.34
N PRO A 426 2.70 5.61 -22.10
CA PRO A 426 3.21 6.86 -22.66
C PRO A 426 2.13 7.61 -23.46
N GLY A 427 1.87 8.86 -23.10
CA GLY A 427 0.96 9.76 -23.85
C GLY A 427 -0.54 9.63 -23.55
N VAL A 428 -0.99 8.70 -22.70
CA VAL A 428 -2.41 8.57 -22.34
C VAL A 428 -2.58 8.54 -20.83
N ALA A 429 -3.22 9.58 -20.28
CA ALA A 429 -3.57 9.64 -18.87
C ALA A 429 -4.49 8.47 -18.51
N PRO A 430 -4.29 7.82 -17.35
CA PRO A 430 -5.15 6.72 -16.95
C PRO A 430 -6.52 7.25 -16.48
N SER A 431 -7.54 6.43 -16.72
CA SER A 431 -8.92 6.68 -16.29
C SER A 431 -9.53 5.42 -15.70
N VAL A 432 -10.46 5.59 -14.76
CA VAL A 432 -11.24 4.48 -14.21
C VAL A 432 -12.18 3.95 -15.31
N ARG A 433 -12.23 2.63 -15.47
CA ARG A 433 -13.22 2.03 -16.39
C ARG A 433 -14.58 1.99 -15.73
N THR A 434 -15.59 2.50 -16.42
CA THR A 434 -16.98 2.55 -15.97
C THR A 434 -17.85 1.49 -16.64
N ASP A 435 -17.29 0.65 -17.50
CA ASP A 435 -17.99 -0.42 -18.23
C ASP A 435 -18.06 -1.74 -17.46
N ARG A 436 -17.55 -1.79 -16.22
CA ARG A 436 -17.46 -3.01 -15.43
C ARG A 436 -17.46 -2.75 -13.92
N PHE A 437 -17.74 -3.80 -13.17
CA PHE A 437 -17.48 -3.92 -11.74
C PHE A 437 -17.04 -5.34 -11.41
N TYR A 438 -16.71 -5.59 -10.15
CA TYR A 438 -16.19 -6.87 -9.69
C TYR A 438 -17.09 -7.45 -8.60
N VAL A 439 -17.23 -8.77 -8.58
CA VAL A 439 -17.81 -9.51 -7.46
C VAL A 439 -16.68 -10.22 -6.75
N ILE A 440 -16.37 -9.80 -5.53
CA ILE A 440 -15.32 -10.37 -4.68
C ILE A 440 -15.99 -11.36 -3.71
N LYS A 441 -15.47 -12.58 -3.67
CA LYS A 441 -15.75 -13.53 -2.59
C LYS A 441 -14.54 -13.56 -1.67
N ASP A 442 -14.71 -13.10 -0.44
CA ASP A 442 -13.64 -13.11 0.58
C ASP A 442 -13.39 -14.50 1.16
N ALA A 443 -12.37 -14.60 2.02
CA ALA A 443 -11.99 -15.86 2.67
C ALA A 443 -13.03 -16.39 3.68
N ASP A 444 -13.89 -15.50 4.19
CA ASP A 444 -14.96 -15.83 5.15
C ASP A 444 -16.30 -16.16 4.46
N GLY A 445 -16.33 -16.13 3.11
CA GLY A 445 -17.49 -16.50 2.31
C GLY A 445 -18.46 -15.35 2.03
N ASN A 446 -18.14 -14.11 2.39
CA ASN A 446 -18.95 -12.95 2.01
C ASN A 446 -18.73 -12.60 0.55
N TYR A 447 -19.80 -12.13 -0.08
CA TYR A 447 -19.80 -11.62 -1.45
C TYR A 447 -20.02 -10.12 -1.45
N TYR A 448 -19.12 -9.40 -2.10
CA TYR A 448 -19.22 -7.96 -2.31
C TYR A 448 -19.24 -7.65 -3.80
N LYS A 449 -20.17 -6.80 -4.26
CA LYS A 449 -19.92 -6.06 -5.52
C LYS A 449 -19.02 -4.88 -5.20
N LEU A 450 -18.04 -4.59 -6.05
CA LEU A 450 -17.07 -3.53 -5.88
C LEU A 450 -16.84 -2.81 -7.21
N LYS A 451 -16.87 -1.47 -7.19
CA LYS A 451 -16.43 -0.64 -8.31
C LYS A 451 -15.41 0.40 -7.84
N PHE A 452 -14.40 0.64 -8.66
CA PHE A 452 -13.46 1.73 -8.44
C PHE A 452 -14.11 3.05 -8.87
N THR A 453 -13.85 4.11 -8.12
CA THR A 453 -14.48 5.43 -8.33
C THR A 453 -13.46 6.52 -8.66
N SER A 454 -12.18 6.31 -8.30
CA SER A 454 -11.12 7.28 -8.60
C SER A 454 -9.73 6.64 -8.64
N LEU A 455 -8.80 7.30 -9.36
CA LEU A 455 -7.35 7.04 -9.34
C LEU A 455 -6.59 7.99 -8.40
N THR A 456 -7.27 9.02 -7.91
CA THR A 456 -6.73 10.08 -7.05
C THR A 456 -7.49 10.15 -5.75
N ASN A 457 -6.91 10.82 -4.75
CA ASN A 457 -7.67 11.22 -3.57
C ASN A 457 -8.93 11.97 -4.02
N THR A 458 -10.05 11.65 -3.38
CA THR A 458 -11.35 12.24 -3.70
C THR A 458 -11.82 13.21 -2.63
N THR A 459 -11.15 13.26 -1.47
CA THR A 459 -11.54 14.10 -0.34
C THR A 459 -11.12 15.54 -0.61
N PRO A 460 -12.06 16.44 -0.92
CA PRO A 460 -11.74 17.84 -0.98
C PRO A 460 -11.23 18.28 0.40
N PRO A 461 -10.42 19.32 0.46
CA PRO A 461 -10.09 20.23 -0.64
C PRO A 461 -8.67 20.06 -1.17
N ALA A 462 -7.98 18.97 -0.82
CA ALA A 462 -6.71 18.63 -1.45
C ALA A 462 -6.87 18.44 -2.97
N PRO A 463 -5.93 18.92 -3.79
CA PRO A 463 -5.99 18.70 -5.22
C PRO A 463 -5.92 17.19 -5.53
N PRO A 464 -6.56 16.73 -6.63
CA PRO A 464 -6.47 15.35 -7.08
C PRO A 464 -5.01 14.92 -7.28
N GLU A 465 -4.54 14.00 -6.44
CA GLU A 465 -3.22 13.40 -6.45
C GLU A 465 -3.32 11.89 -6.68
N ARG A 466 -2.59 11.42 -7.69
CA ARG A 466 -2.48 10.00 -8.04
C ARG A 466 -1.81 9.18 -6.95
N GLY A 467 -2.05 7.88 -6.96
CA GLY A 467 -1.54 6.96 -5.96
C GLY A 467 -2.41 6.88 -4.70
N ASN A 468 -3.67 7.31 -4.79
CA ASN A 468 -4.66 7.20 -3.73
C ASN A 468 -6.02 6.80 -4.34
N PRO A 469 -6.17 5.58 -4.89
CA PRO A 469 -7.40 5.19 -5.58
C PRO A 469 -8.57 5.10 -4.59
N ALA A 470 -9.79 5.31 -5.09
CA ALA A 470 -11.01 5.14 -4.31
C ALA A 470 -11.89 4.04 -4.90
N TYR A 471 -12.64 3.37 -4.04
CA TYR A 471 -13.62 2.36 -4.42
C TYR A 471 -14.86 2.46 -3.54
N GLU A 472 -15.96 1.91 -4.06
CA GLU A 472 -17.13 1.56 -3.27
C GLU A 472 -17.40 0.05 -3.39
N ALA A 473 -17.91 -0.53 -2.31
CA ALA A 473 -18.33 -1.92 -2.25
C ALA A 473 -19.66 -2.06 -1.52
N THR A 474 -20.43 -3.08 -1.88
CA THR A 474 -21.71 -3.40 -1.23
C THR A 474 -21.81 -4.89 -1.03
N TRP A 475 -22.12 -5.30 0.20
CA TRP A 475 -22.35 -6.69 0.55
C TRP A 475 -23.60 -7.23 -0.13
N LEU A 476 -23.52 -8.46 -0.62
CA LEU A 476 -24.59 -9.13 -1.37
C LEU A 476 -25.18 -10.29 -0.57
N LYS A 477 -24.32 -11.17 -0.06
CA LYS A 477 -24.69 -12.39 0.69
C LYS A 477 -23.45 -12.98 1.37
N LYS A 478 -23.67 -14.00 2.22
CA LYS A 478 -22.65 -14.92 2.72
C LYS A 478 -23.04 -16.35 2.34
N ASP A 479 -22.06 -17.16 1.93
CA ASP A 479 -22.26 -18.60 1.67
C ASP A 479 -22.31 -19.44 2.95
#